data_AF-A0A0C4F6Y2-F1
#
_entry.id   AF-A0A0C4F6Y2-F1
#
_cell.length_a   1.000
_cell.length_b   1.000
_cell.length_c   1.000
_cell.angle_alpha   90.00
_cell.angle_beta   90.00
_cell.angle_gamma   90.00
#
_symmetry.space_group_name_H-M   'P 1'
#
loop_
_entity.id
_entity.type
_entity.pdbx_description
1 polymer ?
#
loop_
_entity_poly.entity_id
_entity_poly.type
_entity_poly.pdbx_seq_one_letter_code
_entity_poly.pdbx_strand_id
1 'polypeptide(L)'
;MDTPQESGPSRKMVKIKPQDRNLKFTGTRVEAFLRQYELAANLDGASDEDKVLQIPSFLGSEDIQDAVWDMSGYATKSWAVLREQMVERWGQVDIVRYTVADLQALKDSWTAKGGIATLDAYRSFKSVFDVILSYLIRYQHLSSEDLAVDHFSFILFRVPAAHQVLSSQEEEDG
;
A
#
# COMPACT_ATOMS: atom_id res chain seq x y z
N MET A 1 -24.73 29.70 -47.79
CA MET A 1 -23.73 28.63 -47.94
C MET A 1 -23.43 28.16 -46.53
N ASP A 2 -24.31 27.31 -46.00
CA ASP A 2 -24.13 26.68 -44.70
C ASP A 2 -23.08 25.56 -44.85
N THR A 3 -21.95 25.71 -44.15
CA THR A 3 -20.99 24.62 -43.95
C THR A 3 -21.58 23.64 -42.94
N PRO A 4 -21.78 22.36 -43.28
CA PRO A 4 -22.16 21.35 -42.30
C PRO A 4 -20.96 21.08 -41.38
N GLN A 5 -21.15 21.30 -40.08
CA GLN A 5 -20.21 20.91 -39.06
C GLN A 5 -20.22 19.38 -38.96
N GLU A 6 -19.15 18.74 -39.48
CA GLU A 6 -18.90 17.31 -39.31
C GLU A 6 -18.85 16.97 -37.82
N SER A 7 -19.90 16.32 -37.33
CA SER A 7 -19.87 15.55 -36.11
C SER A 7 -18.92 14.36 -36.33
N GLY A 8 -17.69 14.48 -35.84
CA GLY A 8 -16.74 13.37 -35.80
C GLY A 8 -17.34 12.14 -35.11
N PRO A 9 -16.84 10.93 -35.40
CA PRO A 9 -17.42 9.69 -34.91
C PRO A 9 -17.47 9.71 -33.38
N SER A 10 -18.66 9.53 -32.81
CA SER A 10 -18.87 9.38 -31.37
C SER A 10 -18.01 8.21 -30.87
N ARG A 11 -16.85 8.53 -30.30
CA ARG A 11 -15.96 7.55 -29.68
C ARG A 11 -16.77 6.76 -28.66
N LYS A 12 -16.80 5.43 -28.79
CA LYS A 12 -17.47 4.57 -27.83
C LYS A 12 -16.70 4.62 -26.51
N MET A 13 -17.36 5.04 -25.44
CA MET A 13 -16.81 5.04 -24.08
C MET A 13 -16.46 3.61 -23.66
N VAL A 14 -15.22 3.41 -23.19
CA VAL A 14 -14.74 2.09 -22.76
C VAL A 14 -15.11 1.88 -21.30
N LYS A 15 -15.93 0.88 -21.00
CA LYS A 15 -16.34 0.60 -19.62
C LYS A 15 -15.20 -0.03 -18.82
N ILE A 16 -14.76 0.65 -17.77
CA ILE A 16 -13.69 0.19 -16.87
C ILE A 16 -14.24 -0.87 -15.92
N LYS A 17 -13.57 -2.01 -15.84
CA LYS A 17 -13.90 -3.15 -15.00
C LYS A 17 -12.70 -3.47 -14.10
N PRO A 18 -12.73 -3.03 -12.83
CA PRO A 18 -11.67 -3.39 -11.91
C PRO A 18 -11.62 -4.90 -11.67
N GLN A 19 -10.42 -5.40 -11.43
CA GLN A 19 -10.20 -6.81 -11.06
C GLN A 19 -10.88 -7.13 -9.73
N ASP A 20 -10.88 -6.16 -8.81
CA ASP A 20 -11.72 -6.19 -7.61
C ASP A 20 -13.09 -5.57 -7.91
N ARG A 21 -14.14 -6.41 -7.93
CA ARG A 21 -15.52 -5.96 -8.18
C ARG A 21 -16.07 -5.06 -7.09
N ASN A 22 -15.44 -5.05 -5.91
CA ASN A 22 -15.82 -4.21 -4.78
C ASN A 22 -14.92 -2.97 -4.67
N LEU A 23 -14.13 -2.63 -5.71
CA LEU A 23 -13.29 -1.44 -5.71
C LEU A 23 -14.15 -0.19 -5.49
N LYS A 24 -14.05 0.39 -4.30
CA LYS A 24 -14.72 1.63 -3.90
C LYS A 24 -13.77 2.51 -3.11
N PHE A 25 -13.71 3.78 -3.47
CA PHE A 25 -12.97 4.77 -2.71
C PHE A 25 -13.82 5.27 -1.53
N THR A 26 -13.28 5.12 -0.32
CA THR A 26 -13.95 5.47 0.94
C THR A 26 -13.31 6.67 1.64
N GLY A 27 -12.47 7.44 0.94
CA GLY A 27 -11.83 8.64 1.48
C GLY A 27 -10.48 8.39 2.15
N THR A 28 -10.01 7.15 2.17
CA THR A 28 -8.69 6.75 2.69
C THR A 28 -7.91 6.00 1.62
N ARG A 29 -6.58 5.99 1.70
CA ARG A 29 -5.71 5.24 0.78
C ARG A 29 -5.90 5.60 -0.69
N VAL A 30 -6.01 6.90 -0.97
CA VAL A 30 -6.34 7.42 -2.31
C VAL A 30 -5.34 6.96 -3.36
N GLU A 31 -4.04 6.88 -3.03
CA GLU A 31 -3.02 6.43 -3.98
C GLU A 31 -3.21 4.96 -4.38
N ALA A 32 -3.54 4.09 -3.41
CA ALA A 32 -3.78 2.67 -3.68
C ALA A 32 -5.02 2.48 -4.56
N PHE A 33 -6.09 3.23 -4.26
CA PHE A 33 -7.30 3.25 -5.08
C PHE A 33 -7.00 3.71 -6.51
N LEU A 34 -6.30 4.84 -6.68
CA LEU A 34 -5.94 5.39 -7.98
C LEU A 34 -5.09 4.40 -8.79
N ARG A 35 -4.09 3.75 -8.18
CA ARG A 35 -3.28 2.73 -8.85
C ARG A 35 -4.12 1.56 -9.36
N GLN A 36 -5.05 1.04 -8.55
CA GLN A 36 -5.91 -0.08 -8.96
C GLN A 36 -6.89 0.33 -10.07
N TYR A 37 -7.42 1.55 -9.99
CA TYR A 37 -8.33 2.11 -10.97
C TYR A 37 -7.63 2.34 -12.32
N GLU A 38 -6.44 2.95 -12.31
CA GLU A 38 -5.61 3.18 -13.51
C GLU A 38 -5.18 1.87 -14.15
N LEU A 39 -4.80 0.88 -13.36
CA LEU A 39 -4.47 -0.45 -13.88
C LEU A 39 -5.66 -1.06 -14.63
N ALA A 40 -6.86 -1.02 -14.04
CA ALA A 40 -8.07 -1.52 -14.69
C ALA A 40 -8.38 -0.76 -15.99
N ALA A 41 -8.30 0.57 -15.96
CA ALA A 41 -8.52 1.41 -17.12
C ALA A 41 -7.54 1.09 -18.26
N ASN A 42 -6.26 0.93 -17.93
CA ASN A 42 -5.23 0.62 -18.92
C ASN A 42 -5.43 -0.79 -19.51
N LEU A 43 -5.82 -1.77 -18.71
CA LEU A 43 -6.12 -3.13 -19.18
C LEU A 43 -7.35 -3.16 -20.12
N ASP A 44 -8.36 -2.34 -19.85
CA ASP A 44 -9.55 -2.23 -20.69
C ASP A 44 -9.33 -1.33 -21.92
N GLY A 45 -8.21 -0.60 -21.99
CA GLY A 45 -7.91 0.35 -23.06
C GLY A 45 -8.70 1.67 -22.97
N ALA A 46 -9.11 2.05 -21.75
CA ALA A 46 -9.83 3.27 -21.48
C ALA A 46 -8.92 4.50 -21.56
N SER A 47 -9.43 5.58 -22.16
CA SER A 47 -8.74 6.86 -22.20
C SER A 47 -8.83 7.63 -20.89
N ASP A 48 -8.03 8.68 -20.78
CA ASP A 48 -8.08 9.59 -19.63
C ASP A 48 -9.45 10.26 -19.47
N GLU A 49 -10.13 10.58 -20.57
CA GLU A 49 -11.52 11.07 -20.51
C GLU A 49 -12.47 9.98 -19.98
N ASP A 50 -12.32 8.74 -20.43
CA ASP A 50 -13.12 7.61 -19.92
C ASP A 50 -12.88 7.38 -18.42
N LYS A 51 -11.64 7.58 -17.93
CA LYS A 51 -11.28 7.52 -16.50
C LYS A 51 -12.00 8.60 -15.71
N VAL A 52 -11.96 9.85 -16.16
CA VAL A 52 -12.64 10.95 -15.47
C VAL A 52 -14.14 10.71 -15.39
N LEU A 53 -14.78 10.32 -16.50
CA LEU A 53 -16.23 10.15 -16.54
C LEU A 53 -16.74 8.97 -15.71
N GLN A 54 -15.91 7.93 -15.55
CA GLN A 54 -16.33 6.73 -14.83
C GLN A 54 -15.93 6.70 -13.37
N ILE A 55 -14.97 7.53 -12.93
CA ILE A 55 -14.53 7.54 -11.53
C ILE A 55 -15.68 7.68 -10.52
N PRO A 56 -16.78 8.46 -10.74
CA PRO A 56 -17.86 8.58 -9.75
C PRO A 56 -18.54 7.26 -9.43
N SER A 57 -18.57 6.32 -10.38
CA SER A 57 -19.11 4.96 -10.16
C SER A 57 -18.28 4.13 -9.20
N PHE A 58 -17.04 4.54 -8.90
CA PHE A 58 -16.11 3.89 -7.98
C PHE A 58 -15.97 4.63 -6.65
N LEU A 59 -16.75 5.69 -6.41
CA LEU A 59 -16.76 6.41 -5.14
C LEU A 59 -17.79 5.78 -4.20
N GLY A 60 -17.45 5.69 -2.91
CA GLY A 60 -18.18 4.94 -1.90
C GLY A 60 -19.20 5.74 -1.07
N SER A 61 -19.20 7.07 -1.19
CA SER A 61 -20.11 7.97 -0.49
C SER A 61 -20.45 9.19 -1.35
N GLU A 62 -21.63 9.78 -1.12
CA GLU A 62 -22.09 11.00 -1.82
C GLU A 62 -21.14 12.17 -1.55
N ASP A 63 -20.70 12.35 -0.30
CA ASP A 63 -19.73 13.41 0.06
C ASP A 63 -18.43 13.36 -0.79
N ILE A 64 -17.95 12.15 -1.10
CA ILE A 64 -16.76 11.95 -1.94
C ILE A 64 -17.09 12.21 -3.41
N GLN A 65 -18.31 11.89 -3.87
CA GLN A 65 -18.75 12.19 -5.22
C GLN A 65 -18.85 13.69 -5.46
N ASP A 66 -19.52 14.41 -4.57
CA ASP A 66 -19.65 15.87 -4.61
C ASP A 66 -18.27 16.54 -4.61
N ALA A 67 -17.39 16.07 -3.71
CA ALA A 67 -16.02 16.51 -3.65
C ALA A 67 -15.23 16.34 -4.96
N VAL A 68 -15.47 15.25 -5.69
CA VAL A 68 -14.83 14.98 -7.00
C VAL A 68 -15.49 15.78 -8.12
N TRP A 69 -16.79 16.02 -8.08
CA TRP A 69 -17.48 16.85 -9.07
C TRP A 69 -17.05 18.31 -9.02
N ASP A 70 -16.71 18.82 -7.84
CA ASP A 70 -16.20 20.17 -7.65
C ASP A 70 -14.74 20.35 -8.09
N MET A 71 -14.03 19.26 -8.41
CA MET A 71 -12.63 19.31 -8.85
C MET A 71 -12.51 19.79 -10.30
N SER A 72 -11.60 20.74 -10.55
CA SER A 72 -11.40 21.28 -11.91
C SER A 72 -10.91 20.22 -12.89
N GLY A 73 -10.21 19.19 -12.42
CA GLY A 73 -9.83 18.04 -13.25
C GLY A 73 -11.03 17.28 -13.82
N TYR A 74 -12.13 17.19 -13.06
CA TYR A 74 -13.37 16.59 -13.53
C TYR A 74 -14.04 17.46 -14.59
N ALA A 75 -14.20 18.77 -14.32
CA ALA A 75 -14.81 19.72 -15.26
C ALA A 75 -14.04 19.83 -16.60
N THR A 76 -12.70 19.79 -16.54
CA THR A 76 -11.82 19.85 -17.72
C THR A 76 -11.60 18.50 -18.39
N LYS A 77 -12.14 17.42 -17.82
CA LYS A 77 -11.91 16.02 -18.26
C LYS A 77 -10.42 15.65 -18.30
N SER A 78 -9.61 16.27 -17.44
CA SER A 78 -8.19 16.03 -17.33
C SER A 78 -7.93 15.04 -16.19
N TRP A 79 -7.62 13.79 -16.55
CA TRP A 79 -7.27 12.77 -15.56
C TRP A 79 -6.07 13.18 -14.71
N ALA A 80 -5.04 13.78 -15.30
CA ALA A 80 -3.83 14.19 -14.59
C ALA A 80 -4.14 15.21 -13.49
N VAL A 81 -4.93 16.24 -13.81
CA VAL A 81 -5.34 17.28 -12.84
C VAL A 81 -6.25 16.69 -11.77
N LEU A 82 -7.20 15.83 -12.17
CA LEU A 82 -8.12 15.20 -11.23
C LEU A 82 -7.35 14.33 -10.23
N ARG A 83 -6.43 13.49 -10.73
CA ARG A 83 -5.56 12.63 -9.91
C ARG A 83 -4.78 13.45 -8.88
N GLU A 84 -4.18 14.55 -9.29
CA GLU A 84 -3.43 15.45 -8.40
C GLU A 84 -4.33 16.01 -7.29
N GLN A 85 -5.51 16.52 -7.63
CA GLN A 85 -6.46 17.08 -6.67
C GLN A 85 -7.01 16.03 -5.70
N MET A 86 -7.23 14.80 -6.17
CA MET A 86 -7.60 13.68 -5.29
C MET A 86 -6.49 13.35 -4.29
N VAL A 87 -5.23 13.32 -4.74
CA VAL A 87 -4.08 13.09 -3.86
C VAL A 87 -3.85 14.26 -2.91
N GLU A 88 -4.02 15.51 -3.35
CA GLU A 88 -3.90 16.68 -2.47
C GLU A 88 -4.96 16.65 -1.35
N ARG A 89 -6.21 16.32 -1.70
CA ARG A 89 -7.33 16.32 -0.76
C ARG A 89 -7.32 15.12 0.21
N TRP A 90 -6.93 13.93 -0.26
CA TRP A 90 -7.06 12.68 0.52
C TRP A 90 -5.74 11.94 0.75
N GLY A 91 -4.64 12.37 0.14
CA GLY A 91 -3.31 11.74 0.27
C GLY A 91 -2.66 12.00 1.63
N GLN A 92 -3.05 13.05 2.34
CA GLN A 92 -2.58 13.30 3.71
C GLN A 92 -3.20 12.35 4.75
N VAL A 93 -4.23 11.58 4.38
CA VAL A 93 -4.92 10.62 5.26
C VAL A 93 -4.38 9.18 5.09
N ASP A 94 -3.27 9.01 4.37
CA ASP A 94 -2.44 7.83 4.55
C ASP A 94 -1.66 7.96 5.87
N ILE A 95 -2.39 7.85 6.97
CA ILE A 95 -1.81 7.60 8.29
C ILE A 95 -1.01 6.31 8.12
N VAL A 96 0.31 6.45 8.04
CA VAL A 96 1.24 5.34 7.93
C VAL A 96 0.96 4.42 9.11
N ARG A 97 0.26 3.31 8.83
CA ARG A 97 -0.25 2.40 9.87
C ARG A 97 0.90 1.66 10.53
N TYR A 98 1.92 1.37 9.74
CA TYR A 98 3.20 0.85 10.19
C TYR A 98 4.32 1.47 9.38
N THR A 99 5.42 1.75 10.06
CA THR A 99 6.67 2.31 9.56
C THR A 99 7.80 1.29 9.71
N VAL A 100 8.98 1.59 9.16
CA VAL A 100 10.20 0.83 9.46
C VAL A 100 10.54 0.89 10.96
N ALA A 101 10.17 1.96 11.66
CA ALA A 101 10.36 2.06 13.11
C ALA A 101 9.53 1.03 13.88
N ASP A 102 8.37 0.61 13.37
CA ASP A 102 7.57 -0.45 13.98
C ASP A 102 8.22 -1.83 13.85
N LEU A 103 8.95 -2.09 12.74
CA LEU A 103 9.78 -3.29 12.62
C LEU A 103 10.95 -3.27 13.60
N GLN A 104 11.56 -2.10 13.79
CA GLN A 104 12.65 -1.92 14.76
C GLN A 104 12.15 -2.09 16.20
N ALA A 105 11.02 -1.47 16.55
CA ALA A 105 10.39 -1.62 17.86
C ALA A 105 9.98 -3.08 18.13
N LEU A 106 9.49 -3.80 17.12
CA LEU A 106 9.21 -5.24 17.23
C LEU A 106 10.50 -6.00 17.57
N LYS A 107 11.58 -5.79 16.81
CA LYS A 107 12.89 -6.41 17.08
C LYS A 107 13.38 -6.12 18.49
N ASP A 108 13.33 -4.86 18.92
CA ASP A 108 13.83 -4.43 20.22
C ASP A 108 13.00 -5.05 21.36
N SER A 109 11.67 -5.14 21.19
CA SER A 109 10.78 -5.78 22.17
C SER A 109 11.06 -7.26 22.36
N TRP A 110 11.44 -8.00 21.30
CA TRP A 110 11.79 -9.42 21.38
C TRP A 110 13.23 -9.63 21.87
N THR A 111 14.14 -8.72 21.53
CA THR A 111 15.51 -8.71 22.08
C THR A 111 15.47 -8.52 23.60
N ALA A 112 14.67 -7.56 24.09
CA ALA A 112 14.49 -7.31 25.52
C ALA A 112 13.88 -8.51 26.28
N LYS A 113 13.12 -9.38 25.59
CA LYS A 113 12.56 -10.63 26.15
C LYS A 113 13.55 -11.80 26.21
N GLY A 114 14.81 -11.59 25.83
CA GLY A 114 15.81 -12.66 25.73
C GLY A 114 15.82 -13.37 24.38
N GLY A 115 15.19 -12.79 23.36
CA GLY A 115 15.13 -13.35 22.00
C GLY A 115 14.01 -14.37 21.80
N ILE A 116 14.12 -15.13 20.71
CA ILE A 116 13.14 -16.14 20.31
C ILE A 116 13.77 -17.52 20.54
N ALA A 117 13.39 -18.17 21.64
CA ALA A 117 13.95 -19.47 22.04
C ALA A 117 13.00 -20.66 21.80
N THR A 118 11.71 -20.41 21.55
CA THR A 118 10.69 -21.45 21.38
C THR A 118 9.94 -21.30 20.07
N LEU A 119 9.34 -22.40 19.59
CA LEU A 119 8.53 -22.40 18.37
C LEU A 119 7.32 -21.47 18.49
N ASP A 120 6.68 -21.42 19.65
CA ASP A 120 5.51 -20.55 19.88
C ASP A 120 5.91 -19.06 19.91
N ALA A 121 7.07 -18.74 20.47
CA ALA A 121 7.65 -17.40 20.39
C ALA A 121 7.93 -17.00 18.93
N TYR A 122 8.47 -17.93 18.13
CA TYR A 122 8.73 -17.69 16.71
C TYR A 122 7.43 -17.44 15.93
N ARG A 123 6.39 -18.27 16.13
CA ARG A 123 5.09 -18.07 15.48
C ARG A 123 4.47 -16.73 15.85
N SER A 124 4.57 -16.34 17.12
CA SER A 124 4.03 -15.06 17.62
C SER A 124 4.77 -13.86 17.02
N PHE A 125 6.11 -13.89 16.99
CA PHE A 125 6.92 -12.89 16.31
C PHE A 125 6.58 -12.80 14.83
N LYS A 126 6.60 -13.94 14.13
CA LYS A 126 6.36 -14.03 12.69
C LYS A 126 4.99 -13.50 12.29
N SER A 127 3.95 -13.77 13.07
CA SER A 127 2.60 -13.25 12.80
C SER A 127 2.56 -11.72 12.79
N VAL A 128 3.24 -11.05 13.72
CA VAL A 128 3.25 -9.58 13.79
C VAL A 128 4.19 -9.00 12.71
N PHE A 129 5.35 -9.63 12.53
CA PHE A 129 6.31 -9.27 11.50
C PHE A 129 5.70 -9.32 10.10
N ASP A 130 5.00 -10.41 9.75
CA ASP A 130 4.38 -10.59 8.44
C ASP A 130 3.29 -9.55 8.18
N VAL A 131 2.55 -9.14 9.22
CA VAL A 131 1.52 -8.08 9.11
C VAL A 131 2.17 -6.73 8.80
N ILE A 132 3.22 -6.37 9.55
CA ILE A 132 3.94 -5.11 9.36
C ILE A 132 4.64 -5.09 7.99
N LEU A 133 5.35 -6.17 7.64
CA LEU A 133 6.09 -6.28 6.38
C LEU A 133 5.15 -6.27 5.17
N SER A 134 4.03 -7.01 5.24
CA SER A 134 3.02 -7.01 4.17
C SER A 134 2.40 -5.62 3.96
N TYR A 135 2.25 -4.84 5.02
CA TYR A 135 1.82 -3.45 4.92
C TYR A 135 2.91 -2.60 4.24
N LEU A 136 4.16 -2.66 4.70
CA LEU A 136 5.20 -1.80 4.13
C LEU A 136 5.48 -2.09 2.63
N ILE A 137 5.50 -3.37 2.23
CA ILE A 137 5.71 -3.76 0.82
C ILE A 137 4.53 -3.31 -0.06
N ARG A 138 3.29 -3.56 0.39
CA ARG A 138 2.08 -3.27 -0.40
C ARG A 138 1.91 -1.77 -0.70
N TYR A 139 2.47 -0.91 0.14
CA TYR A 139 2.35 0.53 0.02
C TYR A 139 3.68 1.20 -0.37
N GLN A 140 4.69 0.42 -0.77
CA GLN A 140 5.98 0.92 -1.26
C GLN A 140 6.72 1.82 -0.25
N HIS A 141 6.43 1.66 1.05
CA HIS A 141 7.21 2.30 2.12
C HIS A 141 8.54 1.58 2.38
N LEU A 142 8.76 0.43 1.73
CA LEU A 142 10.01 -0.30 1.68
C LEU A 142 10.24 -0.79 0.24
N SER A 143 11.39 -0.43 -0.33
CA SER A 143 11.92 -1.02 -1.57
C SER A 143 12.50 -2.41 -1.29
N SER A 144 12.54 -3.28 -2.31
CA SER A 144 13.30 -4.55 -2.21
C SER A 144 14.79 -4.31 -1.98
N GLU A 145 15.31 -3.14 -2.35
CA GLU A 145 16.68 -2.72 -2.07
C GLU A 145 16.87 -2.38 -0.58
N ASP A 146 15.89 -1.72 0.07
CA ASP A 146 15.93 -1.45 1.52
C ASP A 146 15.92 -2.73 2.37
N LEU A 147 15.34 -3.81 1.84
CA LEU A 147 15.39 -5.15 2.45
C LEU A 147 16.75 -5.84 2.27
N ALA A 148 17.49 -5.49 1.21
CA ALA A 148 18.78 -6.09 0.86
C ALA A 148 19.96 -5.39 1.55
N VAL A 149 19.83 -4.12 1.92
CA VAL A 149 20.87 -3.36 2.65
C VAL A 149 20.83 -3.72 4.14
N ASP A 150 21.49 -4.83 4.47
CA ASP A 150 22.16 -5.16 5.76
C ASP A 150 21.34 -5.21 7.08
N HIS A 151 20.16 -4.58 7.17
CA HIS A 151 19.40 -4.45 8.42
C HIS A 151 18.48 -5.65 8.73
N PHE A 152 18.00 -6.34 7.70
CA PHE A 152 17.04 -7.45 7.81
C PHE A 152 17.67 -8.85 7.74
N SER A 153 18.85 -8.97 7.11
CA SER A 153 19.69 -10.18 7.11
C SER A 153 19.95 -10.70 8.54
N PHE A 154 20.24 -9.76 9.46
CA PHE A 154 20.50 -10.07 10.87
C PHE A 154 19.25 -10.55 11.65
N ILE A 155 18.04 -10.21 11.19
CA ILE A 155 16.78 -10.57 11.86
C ILE A 155 16.41 -12.04 11.60
N LEU A 156 16.86 -12.61 10.49
CA LEU A 156 16.57 -14.01 10.12
C LEU A 156 17.62 -14.99 10.66
N PHE A 157 18.85 -14.55 10.93
CA PHE A 157 19.93 -15.41 11.39
C PHE A 157 20.61 -14.88 12.67
N ARG A 158 19.97 -15.12 13.82
CA ARG A 158 20.72 -15.43 15.05
C ARG A 158 19.89 -16.33 15.96
N VAL A 159 19.88 -17.63 15.66
CA VAL A 159 19.68 -18.65 16.68
C VAL A 159 20.93 -18.62 17.56
N PRO A 160 20.84 -18.28 18.86
CA PRO A 160 21.97 -18.50 19.74
C PRO A 160 22.22 -20.00 19.78
N ALA A 161 23.42 -20.44 19.41
CA ALA A 161 23.89 -21.75 19.79
C ALA A 161 23.91 -21.80 21.32
N ALA A 162 22.84 -22.32 21.92
CA ALA A 162 22.84 -22.73 23.29
C ALA A 162 23.84 -23.89 23.40
N HIS A 163 25.04 -23.63 23.92
CA HIS A 163 25.81 -24.52 24.79
C HIS A 163 27.17 -23.87 25.09
N GLN A 164 27.28 -23.29 26.29
CA GLN A 164 28.30 -23.61 27.30
C GLN A 164 28.27 -22.54 28.41
N VAL A 165 27.21 -22.60 29.22
CA VAL A 165 27.22 -22.10 30.60
C VAL A 165 26.88 -23.30 31.47
N LEU A 166 27.74 -24.32 31.48
CA LEU A 166 27.75 -25.38 32.48
C LEU A 166 29.06 -26.19 32.39
N SER A 167 30.21 -25.55 32.59
CA SER A 167 31.47 -26.26 32.91
C SER A 167 32.36 -25.48 33.89
N SER A 168 31.83 -24.45 34.56
CA SER A 168 32.58 -23.63 35.51
C SER A 168 32.23 -23.91 36.97
N GLN A 169 31.71 -25.10 37.31
CA GLN A 169 31.28 -25.37 38.70
C GLN A 169 31.67 -26.75 39.27
N GLU A 170 32.64 -27.49 38.73
CA GLU A 170 32.99 -28.81 39.32
C GLU A 170 34.49 -29.19 39.37
N GLU A 171 35.44 -28.25 39.28
CA GLU A 171 36.86 -28.52 39.60
C GLU A 171 37.51 -27.40 40.43
N GLU A 172 36.83 -26.96 41.50
CA GLU A 172 37.50 -26.25 42.59
C GLU A 172 36.92 -26.69 43.94
N ASP A 173 37.10 -27.96 44.29
CA ASP A 173 37.17 -28.40 45.69
C ASP A 173 37.94 -29.74 45.79
N GLY A 174 39.00 -29.73 46.60
CA GLY A 174 39.46 -30.85 47.45
C GLY A 174 39.92 -32.16 46.83
#